data_AF-A0A1X7AQT7-F1
#
_entry.id   AF-A0A1X7AQT7-F1
#
_cell.length_a   1.000
_cell.length_b   1.000
_cell.length_c   1.000
_cell.angle_alpha   90.00
_cell.angle_beta   90.00
_cell.angle_gamma   90.00
#
_symmetry.space_group_name_H-M   'P 1'
#
loop_
_entity.id
_entity.type
_entity.pdbx_description
1 polymer ?
#
loop_
_entity_poly.entity_id
_entity_poly.type
_entity_poly.pdbx_seq_one_letter_code
_entity_poly.pdbx_strand_id
1 'polypeptide(L)'
;MIKENDITCTACNVMDIGTIIQESDTLAHMRLSGENMDTLQQTLTDLAREVENEPCEIKVIELDNGEREMAFDFSCAAEKLIFEMRARRLM
;
A
#
# COMPACT_ATOMS: atom_id res chain seq x y z
N MET A 1 24.84 27.48 -32.60
CA MET A 1 23.38 27.56 -32.77
C MET A 1 22.80 26.31 -32.12
N ILE A 2 22.32 26.44 -30.89
CA ILE A 2 21.66 25.37 -30.14
C ILE A 2 20.23 25.29 -30.69
N LYS A 3 19.84 24.14 -31.25
CA LYS A 3 18.45 23.88 -31.60
C LYS A 3 17.78 23.22 -30.38
N GLU A 4 17.12 24.04 -29.56
CA GLU A 4 16.04 23.58 -28.69
C GLU A 4 14.90 23.09 -29.57
N ASN A 5 14.52 21.83 -29.42
CA ASN A 5 13.29 21.31 -29.99
C ASN A 5 12.45 20.72 -28.86
N ASP A 6 11.57 21.59 -28.36
CA ASP A 6 10.21 21.34 -27.92
C ASP A 6 9.89 19.92 -27.40
N ILE A 7 9.79 19.83 -26.08
CA ILE A 7 9.29 18.68 -25.31
C ILE A 7 7.78 18.59 -25.54
N THR A 8 7.36 17.86 -26.56
CA THR A 8 5.93 17.57 -26.76
C THR A 8 5.51 16.45 -25.82
N CYS A 9 4.92 16.82 -24.69
CA CYS A 9 4.26 15.90 -23.77
C CYS A 9 3.02 15.28 -24.43
N THR A 10 3.17 14.05 -24.92
CA THR A 10 2.04 13.17 -25.27
C THR A 10 2.00 12.03 -24.25
N ALA A 11 1.66 12.37 -23.00
CA ALA A 11 1.33 11.41 -21.96
C ALA A 11 -0.18 11.41 -21.69
N CYS A 12 -0.97 11.18 -22.75
CA CYS A 12 -2.36 10.75 -22.63
C CYS A 12 -2.37 9.25 -22.98
N ASN A 13 -2.57 8.39 -21.97
CA ASN A 13 -2.75 6.93 -22.02
C ASN A 13 -1.59 6.02 -21.57
N VAL A 14 -0.59 6.55 -20.85
CA VAL A 14 0.26 5.70 -19.99
C VAL A 14 0.04 6.19 -18.57
N MET A 15 -0.67 5.39 -17.76
CA MET A 15 -0.50 5.51 -16.31
C MET A 15 0.95 5.17 -16.03
N ASP A 16 1.72 6.19 -15.71
CA ASP A 16 3.07 6.06 -15.20
C ASP A 16 2.96 5.39 -13.82
N ILE A 17 2.98 4.06 -13.77
CA ILE A 17 3.33 3.34 -12.53
C ILE A 17 4.86 3.41 -12.42
N GLY A 18 5.39 4.64 -12.33
CA GLY A 18 6.78 4.94 -12.01
C GLY A 18 7.06 4.78 -10.53
N THR A 19 6.48 3.76 -9.89
CA THR A 19 6.96 3.34 -8.58
C THR A 19 8.12 2.41 -8.87
N ILE A 20 9.34 2.84 -8.53
CA ILE A 20 10.47 1.92 -8.41
C ILE A 20 10.06 0.97 -7.28
N ILE A 21 9.44 -0.16 -7.64
CA ILE A 21 9.13 -1.23 -6.72
C ILE A 21 10.48 -1.83 -6.37
N GLN A 22 11.04 -1.42 -5.24
CA GLN A 22 12.19 -2.11 -4.69
C GLN A 22 11.71 -3.52 -4.35
N GLU A 23 12.30 -4.56 -4.94
CA GLU A 23 11.90 -5.95 -4.69
C GLU A 23 11.97 -6.33 -3.19
N SER A 24 12.71 -5.53 -2.40
CA SER A 24 12.85 -5.65 -0.95
C SER A 24 11.76 -4.94 -0.13
N ASP A 25 10.80 -4.26 -0.78
CA ASP A 25 9.75 -3.50 -0.11
C ASP A 25 8.51 -4.38 0.10
N THR A 26 8.55 -5.21 1.14
CA THR A 26 7.49 -6.14 1.52
C THR A 26 6.54 -5.60 2.60
N LEU A 27 6.89 -4.46 3.20
CA LEU A 27 6.19 -3.90 4.34
C LEU A 27 5.13 -2.89 3.90
N ALA A 28 3.86 -3.18 4.17
CA ALA A 28 2.75 -2.24 4.01
C ALA A 28 2.40 -1.60 5.36
N HIS A 29 2.25 -0.28 5.39
CA HIS A 29 1.84 0.47 6.57
C HIS A 29 0.44 1.06 6.38
N MET A 30 -0.44 0.83 7.35
CA MET A 30 -1.80 1.37 7.36
C MET A 30 -2.03 2.12 8.66
N ARG A 31 -2.61 3.32 8.56
CA ARG A 31 -3.02 4.11 9.73
C ARG A 31 -4.53 4.15 9.81
N LEU A 32 -5.06 3.74 10.95
CA LEU A 32 -6.48 3.73 11.25
C LEU A 32 -6.81 4.84 12.24
N SER A 33 -7.88 5.55 11.96
CA SER A 33 -8.42 6.63 12.80
C SER A 33 -9.94 6.62 12.73
N GLY A 34 -10.61 6.98 13.83
CA GLY A 34 -12.07 7.14 13.87
C GLY A 34 -12.81 6.02 14.60
N GLU A 35 -14.14 6.05 14.59
CA GLU A 35 -14.96 5.17 15.44
C GLU A 35 -15.01 3.71 14.96
N ASN A 36 -14.64 3.43 13.71
CA ASN A 36 -14.73 2.10 13.08
C ASN A 36 -13.39 1.35 13.01
N MET A 37 -12.41 1.73 13.85
CA MET A 37 -11.05 1.18 13.79
C MET A 37 -10.99 -0.34 13.97
N ASP A 38 -11.80 -0.92 14.87
CA ASP A 38 -11.81 -2.37 15.07
C ASP A 38 -12.36 -3.13 13.86
N THR A 39 -13.43 -2.61 13.24
CA THR A 39 -14.00 -3.18 12.01
C THR A 39 -13.02 -3.06 10.84
N LEU A 40 -12.36 -1.91 10.69
CA LEU A 40 -11.35 -1.69 9.65
C LEU A 40 -10.13 -2.59 9.87
N GLN A 41 -9.67 -2.75 11.11
CA GLN A 41 -8.59 -3.66 11.44
C GLN A 41 -8.92 -5.10 11.05
N GLN A 42 -10.11 -5.59 11.41
CA GLN A 42 -10.54 -6.93 11.04
C GLN A 42 -10.58 -7.09 9.52
N THR A 43 -11.19 -6.14 8.83
CA THR A 43 -11.29 -6.15 7.35
C THR A 43 -9.90 -6.17 6.69
N LEU A 44 -8.96 -5.36 7.17
CA LEU A 44 -7.59 -5.34 6.66
C LEU A 44 -6.84 -6.63 6.98
N THR A 45 -7.08 -7.22 8.15
CA THR A 45 -6.49 -8.51 8.53
C THR A 45 -6.99 -9.62 7.62
N ASP A 46 -8.31 -9.69 7.39
CA ASP A 46 -8.92 -10.68 6.49
C ASP A 46 -8.43 -10.49 5.05
N LEU A 47 -8.32 -9.24 4.60
CA LEU A 47 -7.78 -8.92 3.28
C LEU A 47 -6.32 -9.37 3.13
N ALA A 48 -5.48 -9.15 4.15
CA ALA A 48 -4.09 -9.62 4.14
C ALA A 48 -4.04 -11.16 4.04
N ARG A 49 -4.91 -11.86 4.79
CA ARG A 49 -5.04 -13.34 4.73
C ARG A 49 -5.56 -13.86 3.39
N GLU A 50 -6.34 -13.07 2.65
CA GLU A 50 -6.80 -13.45 1.31
C GLU A 50 -5.69 -13.27 0.24
N VAL A 51 -4.86 -12.25 0.41
CA VAL A 51 -3.81 -11.88 -0.55
C VAL A 51 -2.52 -12.68 -0.33
N GLU A 52 -2.22 -13.03 0.92
CA GLU A 52 -1.00 -13.74 1.29
C GLU A 52 -0.98 -15.17 0.72
N ASN A 53 0.16 -15.55 0.15
CA ASN A 53 0.45 -16.94 -0.22
C ASN A 53 1.21 -17.65 0.91
N GLU A 54 2.05 -16.92 1.65
CA GLU A 54 2.71 -17.35 2.87
C GLU A 54 2.26 -16.47 4.05
N PRO A 55 2.19 -17.00 5.28
CA PRO A 55 1.67 -16.25 6.42
C PRO A 55 2.47 -14.96 6.65
N CYS A 56 1.83 -13.80 6.44
CA CYS A 56 2.41 -12.49 6.68
C CYS A 56 2.47 -12.16 8.18
N GLU A 57 3.48 -11.38 8.58
CA GLU A 57 3.59 -10.87 9.95
C GLU A 57 2.77 -9.59 10.07
N ILE A 58 1.82 -9.56 11.01
CA ILE A 58 0.93 -8.42 11.23
C ILE A 58 1.26 -7.81 12.60
N LYS A 59 1.68 -6.54 12.59
CA LYS A 59 1.95 -5.75 13.80
C LYS A 59 0.90 -4.67 13.94
N VAL A 60 0.43 -4.48 15.17
CA VAL A 60 -0.56 -3.46 15.50
C VAL A 60 -0.02 -2.66 16.68
N ILE A 61 0.06 -1.35 16.52
CA ILE A 61 0.55 -0.41 17.53
C ILE A 61 -0.56 0.61 17.77
N GLU A 62 -1.01 0.73 19.01
CA GLU A 62 -1.89 1.82 19.43
C GLU A 62 -1.04 3.05 19.72
N LEU A 63 -1.46 4.20 19.17
CA LEU A 63 -0.79 5.48 19.33
C LEU A 63 -1.49 6.30 20.43
N ASP A 64 -0.74 7.17 21.11
CA ASP A 64 -1.24 7.97 22.23
C ASP A 64 -2.39 8.94 21.86
N ASN A 65 -2.58 9.21 20.57
CA ASN A 65 -3.64 10.05 20.02
C ASN A 65 -4.95 9.28 19.74
N GLY A 66 -5.03 8.00 20.08
CA GLY A 66 -6.18 7.15 19.79
C GLY A 66 -6.24 6.64 18.35
N GLU A 67 -5.17 6.81 17.57
CA GLU A 67 -4.99 6.15 16.27
C GLU A 67 -4.32 4.79 16.45
N ARG A 68 -4.38 3.96 15.40
CA ARG A 68 -3.74 2.64 15.38
C ARG A 68 -2.93 2.51 14.12
N GLU A 69 -1.66 2.15 14.26
CA GLU A 69 -0.77 1.86 13.15
C GLU A 69 -0.68 0.35 12.98
N MET A 70 -0.89 -0.12 11.75
CA MET A 70 -0.76 -1.51 11.37
C MET A 70 0.36 -1.65 10.36
N ALA A 71 1.22 -2.65 10.55
CA ALA A 71 2.26 -3.03 9.59
C ALA A 71 2.06 -4.48 9.18
N PHE A 72 2.08 -4.73 7.87
CA PHE A 72 1.93 -6.05 7.27
C PHE A 72 3.21 -6.37 6.49
N ASP A 73 3.97 -7.36 6.94
CA ASP A 73 5.20 -7.81 6.28
C ASP A 73 4.90 -9.07 5.45
N PHE A 74 4.83 -8.88 4.13
CA PHE A 74 4.53 -9.93 3.17
C PHE A 74 5.78 -10.70 2.74
N SER A 75 5.60 -11.86 2.10
CA SER A 75 6.73 -12.64 1.58
C SER A 75 7.33 -12.05 0.30
N CYS A 76 6.54 -11.28 -0.46
CA CYS A 76 6.94 -10.67 -1.72
C CYS A 76 6.28 -9.30 -1.94
N ALA A 77 7.00 -8.39 -2.61
CA ALA A 77 6.51 -7.06 -2.97
C ALA A 77 5.21 -7.09 -3.79
N ALA A 78 4.98 -8.15 -4.57
CA ALA A 78 3.73 -8.31 -5.34
C ALA A 78 2.50 -8.43 -4.42
N GLU A 79 2.60 -9.19 -3.33
CA GLU A 79 1.51 -9.36 -2.35
C GLU A 79 1.22 -8.04 -1.65
N LYS A 80 2.28 -7.33 -1.22
CA LYS A 80 2.17 -5.99 -0.66
C LYS A 80 1.39 -5.06 -1.61
N LEU A 81 1.77 -5.01 -2.89
CA LEU A 81 1.12 -4.15 -3.86
C LEU A 81 -0.35 -4.52 -4.08
N ILE A 82 -0.68 -5.81 -4.19
CA ILE A 82 -2.06 -6.27 -4.32
C ILE A 82 -2.86 -5.88 -3.08
N PHE A 83 -2.29 -6.08 -1.89
CA PHE A 83 -2.89 -5.68 -0.62
C PHE A 83 -3.15 -4.19 -0.58
N GLU A 84 -2.15 -3.34 -0.84
CA GLU A 84 -2.30 -1.88 -0.84
C GLU A 84 -3.34 -1.39 -1.85
N MET A 85 -3.37 -1.97 -3.06
CA MET A 85 -4.35 -1.62 -4.08
C MET A 85 -5.78 -1.94 -3.64
N ARG A 86 -6.00 -3.09 -2.99
CA ARG A 86 -7.32 -3.47 -2.47
C ARG A 86 -7.69 -2.67 -1.21
N ALA A 87 -6.73 -2.47 -0.31
CA ALA A 87 -6.90 -1.75 0.93
C ALA A 87 -7.30 -0.29 0.68
N ARG A 88 -6.74 0.37 -0.35
CA ARG A 88 -7.16 1.71 -0.81
C ARG A 88 -8.63 1.83 -1.20
N ARG A 89 -9.31 0.73 -1.52
CA ARG A 89 -10.75 0.75 -1.83
C ARG A 89 -11.63 0.72 -0.57
N LEU A 90 -11.06 0.34 0.56
CA LEU A 90 -11.77 0.14 1.83
C LEU A 90 -11.64 1.34 2.78
N MET A 91 -10.75 2.29 2.48
CA MET A 91 -10.42 3.46 3.29
C MET A 91 -10.94 4.75 2.65
#